data_AF-A0A2G6IUA3-F1
#
_entry.id   AF-A0A2G6IUA3-F1
#
_cell.length_a   1.000
_cell.length_b   1.000
_cell.length_c   1.000
_cell.angle_alpha   90.00
_cell.angle_beta   90.00
_cell.angle_gamma   90.00
#
_symmetry.space_group_name_H-M   'P 1'
#
loop_
_entity.id
_entity.type
_entity.pdbx_description
1 polymer ?
#
loop_
_entity_poly.entity_id
_entity_poly.type
_entity_poly.pdbx_seq_one_letter_code
_entity_poly.pdbx_strand_id
1 'polypeptide(L)'
;MNKQIIVKSIAFAGMTALLGGCMEASSEPQPDYGKQVSIAGRYSLYDKGQFIQPCGSGVAYWTILSEDDAARVQALSRQKFREQNYGQLYVEVTGTLHPSDPAQAESMNFMAILKVGKVSKLSKVIPEGCTNPG
;
A
#
# COMPACT_ATOMS: atom_id res chain seq x y z
N MET A 1 36.48 17.90 -75.44
CA MET A 1 36.38 16.78 -74.48
C MET A 1 36.86 17.31 -73.13
N ASN A 2 35.96 17.37 -72.13
CA ASN A 2 36.27 17.48 -70.70
C ASN A 2 34.95 17.35 -69.95
N LYS A 3 34.64 16.14 -69.46
CA LYS A 3 33.45 15.86 -68.65
C LYS A 3 33.87 15.96 -67.17
N GLN A 4 33.42 17.02 -66.51
CA GLN A 4 33.51 17.19 -65.06
C GLN A 4 32.54 16.21 -64.38
N ILE A 5 33.08 15.35 -63.51
CA ILE A 5 32.34 14.38 -62.70
C ILE A 5 31.93 15.09 -61.41
N ILE A 6 30.64 15.39 -61.25
CA ILE A 6 30.08 15.89 -60.00
C ILE A 6 29.62 14.68 -59.19
N VAL A 7 30.40 14.32 -58.18
CA VAL A 7 30.05 13.32 -57.17
C VAL A 7 29.04 13.96 -56.22
N LYS A 8 27.76 13.59 -56.31
CA LYS A 8 26.75 13.97 -55.33
C LYS A 8 26.65 12.88 -54.27
N SER A 9 26.97 13.26 -53.05
CA SER A 9 26.97 12.48 -51.81
C SER A 9 25.68 11.66 -51.63
N ILE A 10 25.84 10.36 -51.41
CA ILE A 10 24.76 9.48 -50.94
C ILE A 10 24.56 9.77 -49.45
N ALA A 11 23.52 10.52 -49.12
CA ALA A 11 23.06 10.66 -47.74
C ALA A 11 22.38 9.35 -47.33
N PHE A 12 23.05 8.65 -46.42
CA PHE A 12 22.58 7.45 -45.73
C PHE A 12 21.39 7.86 -44.84
N ALA A 13 20.16 7.74 -45.36
CA ALA A 13 18.95 7.99 -44.57
C ALA A 13 18.79 6.86 -43.56
N GLY A 14 19.00 7.22 -42.30
CA GLY A 14 19.05 6.35 -41.14
C GLY A 14 17.79 5.54 -40.93
N MET A 15 18.06 4.34 -40.44
CA MET A 15 17.17 3.27 -40.05
C MET A 15 16.22 3.68 -38.91
N THR A 16 15.01 3.16 -39.01
CA THR A 16 13.88 3.18 -38.08
C THR A 16 14.27 2.84 -36.64
N ALA A 17 13.78 3.62 -35.66
CA ALA A 17 13.54 3.11 -34.31
C ALA A 17 12.34 3.83 -33.69
N LEU A 18 11.21 3.13 -33.75
CA LEU A 18 10.03 3.34 -32.93
C LEU A 18 10.42 3.36 -31.45
N LEU A 19 10.36 4.53 -30.82
CA LEU A 19 10.20 4.63 -29.37
C LEU A 19 8.92 5.42 -29.08
N GLY A 20 7.84 5.05 -29.78
CA GLY A 20 6.47 5.28 -29.35
C GLY A 20 6.14 4.25 -28.27
N GLY A 21 6.59 4.54 -27.06
CA GLY A 21 6.30 3.77 -25.86
C GLY A 21 6.29 4.75 -24.71
N CYS A 22 5.31 5.65 -24.70
CA CYS A 22 4.93 6.32 -23.46
C CYS A 22 4.68 5.19 -22.46
N MET A 23 5.56 5.09 -21.46
CA MET A 23 5.27 4.34 -20.25
C MET A 23 3.89 4.82 -19.80
N GLU A 24 2.88 3.97 -19.91
CA GLU A 24 1.69 4.12 -19.09
C GLU A 24 2.23 4.12 -17.66
N ALA A 25 2.26 5.32 -17.08
CA ALA A 25 2.33 5.46 -15.64
C ALA A 25 1.12 4.68 -15.13
N SER A 26 1.35 3.42 -14.76
CA SER A 26 0.42 2.57 -14.04
C SER A 26 -0.05 3.41 -12.86
N SER A 27 -1.21 4.04 -13.05
CA SER A 27 -1.75 4.97 -12.08
C SER A 27 -2.21 4.07 -10.96
N GLU A 28 -1.36 3.91 -9.94
CA GLU A 28 -1.74 3.19 -8.73
C GLU A 28 -3.12 3.72 -8.31
N PRO A 29 -4.11 2.85 -8.07
CA PRO A 29 -5.45 3.29 -7.73
C PRO A 29 -5.38 4.26 -6.55
N GLN A 30 -5.70 5.52 -6.79
CA GLN A 30 -5.79 6.52 -5.75
C GLN A 30 -6.85 6.05 -4.75
N PRO A 31 -6.57 6.03 -3.43
CA PRO A 31 -7.55 5.63 -2.44
C PRO A 31 -8.78 6.55 -2.54
N ASP A 32 -9.98 5.96 -2.49
CA ASP A 32 -11.24 6.72 -2.47
C ASP A 32 -11.46 7.33 -1.07
N TYR A 33 -10.80 8.45 -0.83
CA TYR A 33 -10.82 9.13 0.46
C TYR A 33 -12.23 9.62 0.82
N GLY A 34 -12.56 9.59 2.12
CA GLY A 34 -13.84 10.06 2.64
C GLY A 34 -15.01 9.09 2.47
N LYS A 35 -14.82 7.95 1.77
CA LYS A 35 -15.82 6.88 1.71
C LYS A 35 -15.57 5.81 2.76
N GLN A 36 -16.67 5.18 3.17
CA GLN A 36 -16.62 4.04 4.06
C GLN A 36 -16.07 2.82 3.31
N VAL A 37 -15.07 2.17 3.90
CA VAL A 37 -14.43 0.96 3.39
C VAL A 37 -14.54 -0.17 4.41
N SER A 38 -14.59 -1.41 3.93
CA SER A 38 -14.47 -2.61 4.76
C SER A 38 -13.19 -3.34 4.41
N ILE A 39 -12.37 -3.62 5.43
CA ILE A 39 -11.04 -4.20 5.27
C ILE A 39 -10.93 -5.42 6.18
N ALA A 40 -10.55 -6.55 5.58
CA ALA A 40 -10.03 -7.71 6.29
C ALA A 40 -8.52 -7.73 6.13
N GLY A 41 -7.79 -7.85 7.25
CA GLY A 41 -6.35 -7.66 7.22
C GLY A 41 -5.62 -8.11 8.47
N ARG A 42 -4.31 -7.94 8.42
CA ARG A 42 -3.44 -8.08 9.59
C ARG A 42 -3.31 -6.74 10.27
N TYR A 43 -3.68 -6.71 11.54
CA TYR A 43 -3.43 -5.61 12.44
C TYR A 43 -2.10 -5.82 13.16
N SER A 44 -1.23 -4.81 13.11
CA SER A 44 0.06 -4.85 13.80
C SER A 44 0.16 -3.68 14.78
N LEU A 45 0.66 -3.99 15.98
CA LEU A 45 1.03 -3.01 17.01
C LEU A 45 2.55 -2.92 17.07
N TYR A 46 3.08 -1.70 17.15
CA TYR A 46 4.46 -1.43 17.52
C TYR A 46 4.56 -0.16 18.36
N ASP A 47 5.70 0.07 18.99
CA ASP A 47 5.89 1.16 19.96
C ASP A 47 5.59 2.57 19.42
N LYS A 48 5.66 2.74 18.10
CA LYS A 48 5.43 3.99 17.37
C LYS A 48 4.09 4.07 16.63
N GLY A 49 3.22 3.07 16.78
CA GLY A 49 1.85 3.13 16.26
C GLY A 49 1.29 1.80 15.77
N GLN A 50 0.24 1.90 14.95
CA GLN A 50 -0.63 0.78 14.65
C GLN A 50 -1.15 0.86 13.22
N PHE A 51 -1.13 -0.25 12.51
CA PHE A 51 -1.54 -0.30 11.11
C PHE A 51 -2.30 -1.57 10.76
N ILE A 52 -3.09 -1.48 9.69
CA ILE A 52 -3.72 -2.62 9.03
C ILE A 52 -3.12 -2.77 7.65
N GLN A 53 -2.67 -3.99 7.36
CA GLN A 53 -2.38 -4.43 6.00
C GLN A 53 -3.51 -5.34 5.53
N PRO A 54 -4.30 -4.93 4.52
CA PRO A 54 -5.34 -5.78 3.95
C PRO A 54 -4.75 -7.11 3.45
N CYS A 55 -5.53 -8.19 3.53
CA CYS A 55 -5.10 -9.48 3.02
C CYS A 55 -4.85 -9.42 1.51
N GLY A 56 -3.74 -10.00 1.05
CA GLY A 56 -3.33 -9.94 -0.37
C GLY A 56 -2.81 -8.58 -0.85
N SER A 57 -2.70 -7.58 0.02
CA SER A 57 -2.21 -6.25 -0.33
C SER A 57 -0.75 -6.05 0.07
N GLY A 58 0.04 -5.41 -0.81
CA GLY A 58 1.38 -4.93 -0.50
C GLY A 58 1.40 -3.58 0.24
N VAL A 59 0.24 -2.93 0.39
CA VAL A 59 0.11 -1.61 1.03
C VAL A 59 -0.52 -1.73 2.41
N ALA A 60 -0.14 -0.82 3.31
CA ALA A 60 -0.67 -0.73 4.66
C ALA A 60 -1.29 0.65 4.94
N TYR A 61 -2.18 0.69 5.93
CA TYR A 61 -2.84 1.91 6.39
C TYR A 61 -2.58 2.12 7.87
N TRP A 62 -2.19 3.33 8.24
CA TRP A 62 -2.20 3.75 9.65
C TRP A 62 -3.61 3.65 10.19
N THR A 63 -3.76 3.24 11.45
CA THR A 63 -5.09 3.04 12.04
C THR A 63 -5.33 3.94 13.23
N ILE A 64 -6.54 4.50 13.28
CA ILE A 64 -7.06 5.19 14.46
C ILE A 64 -8.27 4.38 14.92
N LEU A 65 -8.15 3.74 16.08
CA LEU A 65 -9.22 3.02 16.76
C LEU A 65 -9.91 3.93 17.79
N SER A 66 -11.14 3.60 18.17
CA SER A 66 -11.72 4.11 19.42
C SER A 66 -10.94 3.57 20.62
N GLU A 67 -11.06 4.22 21.77
CA GLU A 67 -10.40 3.77 23.01
C GLU A 67 -10.82 2.34 23.39
N ASP A 68 -12.11 2.02 23.25
CA ASP A 68 -12.66 0.69 23.53
C ASP A 68 -12.05 -0.39 22.62
N ASP A 69 -12.00 -0.13 21.31
CA ASP A 69 -11.43 -1.09 20.36
C ASP A 69 -9.91 -1.21 20.52
N ALA A 70 -9.22 -0.11 20.84
CA ALA A 70 -7.79 -0.13 21.16
C ALA A 70 -7.51 -1.00 22.40
N ALA A 71 -8.31 -0.87 23.46
CA ALA A 71 -8.18 -1.68 24.66
C ALA A 71 -8.43 -3.17 24.38
N ARG A 72 -9.46 -3.50 23.59
CA ARG A 72 -9.77 -4.88 23.17
C ARG A 72 -8.63 -5.50 22.36
N VAL A 73 -8.11 -4.76 21.40
CA VAL A 73 -6.99 -5.18 20.55
C VAL A 73 -5.72 -5.40 21.37
N GLN A 74 -5.40 -4.48 22.28
CA GLN A 74 -4.23 -4.59 23.16
C GLN A 74 -4.36 -5.78 24.12
N ALA A 75 -5.55 -6.01 24.69
CA ALA A 75 -5.82 -7.16 25.54
C ALA A 75 -5.62 -8.48 24.78
N LEU A 76 -6.14 -8.60 23.55
CA LEU A 76 -5.95 -9.81 22.76
C LEU A 76 -4.49 -10.01 22.32
N SER A 77 -3.80 -8.92 21.98
CA SER A 77 -2.38 -8.94 21.65
C SER A 77 -1.56 -9.49 22.82
N ARG A 78 -1.76 -8.94 24.04
CA ARG A 78 -1.11 -9.44 25.25
C ARG A 78 -1.41 -10.91 25.53
N GLN A 79 -2.63 -11.36 25.26
CA GLN A 79 -2.99 -12.76 25.45
C GLN A 79 -2.31 -13.70 24.43
N LYS A 80 -1.95 -13.21 23.24
CA LYS A 80 -1.28 -14.00 22.20
C LYS A 80 0.24 -13.95 22.32
N PHE A 81 0.79 -12.75 22.54
CA PHE A 81 2.22 -12.46 22.49
C PHE A 81 2.83 -12.17 23.87
N ARG A 82 2.06 -12.37 24.95
CA ARG A 82 2.45 -12.06 26.34
C ARG A 82 2.81 -10.58 26.49
N GLU A 83 3.92 -10.26 27.13
CA GLU A 83 4.36 -8.88 27.36
C GLU A 83 4.97 -8.22 26.12
N GLN A 84 5.06 -8.93 25.00
CA GLN A 84 5.54 -8.34 23.75
C GLN A 84 4.40 -7.56 23.09
N ASN A 85 4.61 -6.25 22.95
CA ASN A 85 3.70 -5.36 22.19
C ASN A 85 3.81 -5.56 20.66
N TYR A 86 4.65 -6.50 20.21
CA TYR A 86 4.96 -6.74 18.82
C TYR A 86 4.32 -8.04 18.36
N GLY A 87 3.23 -7.93 17.62
CA GLY A 87 2.57 -9.10 17.07
C GLY A 87 1.37 -8.77 16.21
N GLN A 88 1.01 -9.73 15.36
CA GLN A 88 -0.06 -9.57 14.38
C GLN A 88 -1.34 -10.28 14.80
N LEU A 89 -2.45 -9.57 14.70
CA LEU A 89 -3.80 -10.09 14.87
C LEU A 89 -4.54 -10.02 13.54
N TYR A 90 -5.50 -10.90 13.35
CA TYR A 90 -6.44 -10.77 12.24
C TYR A 90 -7.59 -9.86 12.65
N VAL A 91 -7.95 -8.92 11.77
CA VAL A 91 -9.07 -8.01 11.97
C VAL A 91 -9.95 -7.94 10.74
N GLU A 92 -11.25 -7.77 10.98
CA GLU A 92 -12.20 -7.26 9.99
C GLU A 92 -12.75 -5.95 10.54
N VAL A 93 -12.63 -4.87 9.77
CA VAL A 93 -13.00 -3.53 10.19
C VAL A 93 -13.80 -2.81 9.12
N THR A 94 -14.62 -1.86 9.55
CA THR A 94 -15.23 -0.85 8.70
C THR A 94 -14.77 0.52 9.17
N GLY A 95 -14.35 1.38 8.25
CA GLY A 95 -13.78 2.69 8.56
C GLY A 95 -13.81 3.64 7.38
N THR A 96 -13.17 4.79 7.53
CA THR A 96 -13.04 5.80 6.46
C THR A 96 -11.56 6.07 6.22
N LEU A 97 -11.15 6.12 4.95
CA LEU A 97 -9.79 6.48 4.58
C LEU A 97 -9.63 8.00 4.52
N HIS A 98 -8.56 8.49 5.12
CA HIS A 98 -8.15 9.88 5.11
C HIS A 98 -6.73 9.96 4.55
N PRO A 99 -6.38 11.03 3.81
CA PRO A 99 -5.01 11.25 3.39
C PRO A 99 -4.10 11.31 4.62
N SER A 100 -2.93 10.69 4.51
CA SER A 100 -1.84 10.85 5.48
C SER A 100 -1.27 12.26 5.37
N ASP A 101 -0.81 12.82 6.49
CA ASP A 101 0.08 13.98 6.45
C ASP A 101 1.35 13.58 5.66
N PRO A 102 1.80 14.37 4.66
CA PRO A 102 3.03 14.10 3.92
C PRO A 102 4.23 13.79 4.83
N ALA A 103 4.33 14.43 6.01
CA ALA A 103 5.41 14.18 6.96
C ALA A 103 5.36 12.78 7.63
N GLN A 104 4.21 12.09 7.59
CA GLN A 104 4.01 10.75 8.15
C GLN A 104 4.03 9.63 7.11
N ALA A 105 3.95 9.97 5.81
CA ALA A 105 3.87 9.02 4.71
C ALA A 105 5.23 8.37 4.35
N GLU A 106 6.34 9.01 4.69
CA GLU A 106 7.69 8.61 4.21
C GLU A 106 8.27 7.33 4.84
N SER A 107 7.69 6.80 5.92
CA SER A 107 8.38 5.76 6.71
C SER A 107 8.08 4.31 6.31
N MET A 108 6.91 3.96 5.75
CA MET A 108 6.61 2.57 5.32
C MET A 108 5.45 2.46 4.30
N ASN A 109 5.57 2.94 3.05
CA ASN A 109 4.52 2.77 1.99
C ASN A 109 3.06 2.95 2.48
N PHE A 110 2.85 3.83 3.46
CA PHE A 110 1.56 3.99 4.12
C PHE A 110 0.75 4.98 3.30
N MET A 111 -0.24 4.47 2.56
CA MET A 111 -0.98 5.28 1.59
C MET A 111 -1.99 6.25 2.24
N ALA A 112 -2.47 5.93 3.45
CA ALA A 112 -3.57 6.64 4.09
C ALA A 112 -3.68 6.32 5.59
N ILE A 113 -4.48 7.13 6.28
CA ILE A 113 -4.98 6.87 7.64
C ILE A 113 -6.38 6.27 7.54
N LEU A 114 -6.58 5.07 8.07
CA LEU A 114 -7.86 4.44 8.27
C LEU A 114 -8.42 4.81 9.65
N LYS A 115 -9.43 5.67 9.68
CA LYS A 115 -10.22 5.91 10.89
C LYS A 115 -11.26 4.80 11.03
N VAL A 116 -11.06 3.89 11.97
CA VAL A 116 -11.93 2.73 12.18
C VAL A 116 -13.19 3.18 12.90
N GLY A 117 -14.34 2.89 12.28
CA GLY A 117 -15.65 3.11 12.89
C GLY A 117 -16.17 1.88 13.63
N LYS A 118 -15.78 0.67 13.19
CA LYS A 118 -16.20 -0.59 13.79
C LYS A 118 -15.17 -1.69 13.55
N VAL A 119 -14.85 -2.44 14.60
CA VAL A 119 -14.18 -3.75 14.50
C VAL A 119 -15.25 -4.85 14.52
N SER A 120 -15.52 -5.48 13.36
CA SER A 120 -16.49 -6.59 13.26
C SER A 120 -15.91 -7.92 13.72
N LYS A 121 -14.59 -8.09 13.59
CA LYS A 121 -13.90 -9.31 14.02
C LYS A 121 -12.49 -9.03 14.46
N LEU A 122 -12.07 -9.78 15.47
CA LEU A 122 -10.72 -9.75 16.01
C LEU A 122 -10.32 -11.19 16.37
N SER A 123 -9.17 -11.64 15.88
CA SER A 123 -8.72 -13.03 16.04
C SER A 123 -7.22 -13.15 16.23
N LYS A 124 -6.81 -14.13 17.04
CA LYS A 124 -5.42 -14.55 17.18
C LYS A 124 -4.94 -15.39 16.01
N VAL A 125 -5.86 -16.06 15.31
CA VAL A 125 -5.55 -16.91 14.16
C VAL A 125 -5.64 -16.05 12.91
N ILE A 126 -4.55 -16.02 12.14
CA ILE A 126 -4.49 -15.33 10.84
C ILE A 126 -4.88 -16.34 9.77
N PRO A 127 -5.91 -16.08 8.94
CA PRO A 127 -6.29 -16.96 7.85
C PRO A 127 -5.15 -17.14 6.83
N GLU A 128 -5.09 -18.29 6.14
CA GLU A 128 -4.01 -18.61 5.19
C GLU A 128 -3.86 -17.54 4.09
N GLY A 129 -4.97 -17.01 3.55
CA GLY A 129 -4.98 -15.92 2.56
C GLY A 129 -4.59 -14.53 3.10
N CYS A 130 -4.35 -14.42 4.40
CA CYS A 130 -3.89 -13.22 5.08
C CYS A 130 -2.46 -13.36 5.61
N THR A 131 -1.82 -14.51 5.45
CA THR A 131 -0.37 -14.69 5.63
C THR A 131 0.34 -14.18 4.37
N ASN A 132 1.43 -13.42 4.52
CA ASN A 132 2.10 -12.73 3.41
C ASN A 132 2.35 -13.61 2.18
N PRO A 133 2.14 -13.13 0.93
CA PRO A 133 3.13 -13.42 -0.09
C PRO A 133 4.43 -12.71 0.36
N GLY A 134 5.52 -13.46 0.46
CA GLY A 134 6.79 -13.01 1.03
C GLY A 134 7.34 -11.71 0.44
#